data_AF-A0A383DKR7-F1
#
_entry.id   AF-A0A383DKR7-F1
#
_cell.length_a   1.000
_cell.length_b   1.000
_cell.length_c   1.000
_cell.angle_alpha   90.00
_cell.angle_beta   90.00
_cell.angle_gamma   90.00
#
_symmetry.space_group_name_H-M   'P 1'
#
loop_
_entity.id
_entity.type
_entity.pdbx_description
1 polymer ?
#
loop_
_entity_poly.entity_id
_entity_poly.type
_entity_poly.pdbx_seq_one_letter_code
_entity_poly.pdbx_strand_id
1 'polypeptide(L)'
;MKKSASFLVKPSSSSCYHFRSVIPKDLVASLKQTQFQISLKTGIFRQARQRASVLSLLAKTLFETIQQDSSMANLSLNEIKTILKAELEKYVLESNEDMLKINPYSKKEVEEEIEFTKTLKNLYRLGLESGDE
;
A
#
# COMPACT_ATOMS: atom_id res chain seq x y z
N MET A 1 -8.43 -24.63 18.46
CA MET A 1 -8.28 -23.17 18.30
C MET A 1 -7.31 -22.91 17.14
N LYS A 2 -7.80 -22.44 15.98
CA LYS A 2 -6.91 -22.10 14.85
C LYS A 2 -6.13 -20.85 15.24
N LYS A 3 -4.81 -20.95 15.44
CA LYS A 3 -3.94 -19.78 15.65
C LYS A 3 -4.08 -18.89 14.43
N SER A 4 -4.79 -17.78 14.55
CA SER A 4 -4.85 -16.75 13.52
C SER A 4 -3.41 -16.36 13.20
N ALA A 5 -2.94 -16.69 12.00
CA ALA A 5 -1.56 -16.45 11.66
C ALA A 5 -1.34 -14.92 11.70
N SER A 6 -0.58 -14.52 12.71
CA SER A 6 -0.46 -13.15 13.22
C SER A 6 0.59 -12.41 12.39
N PHE A 7 0.38 -12.34 11.08
CA PHE A 7 1.26 -11.61 10.15
C PHE A 7 1.01 -10.10 10.17
N LEU A 8 -0.01 -9.63 10.89
CA LEU A 8 -0.29 -8.21 11.06
C LEU A 8 0.02 -7.77 12.49
N VAL A 9 0.81 -6.72 12.63
CA VAL A 9 1.23 -6.11 13.90
C VAL A 9 0.94 -4.61 13.85
N LYS A 10 0.47 -4.03 14.94
CA LYS A 10 0.39 -2.57 15.11
C LYS A 10 1.27 -2.15 16.29
N PRO A 11 2.49 -1.66 16.05
CA PRO A 11 3.35 -1.15 17.11
C PRO A 11 2.68 0.05 17.80
N SER A 12 2.78 0.17 19.12
CA SER A 12 2.27 1.33 19.86
C SER A 12 2.98 2.63 19.45
N SER A 13 4.22 2.53 18.99
CA SER A 13 5.05 3.63 18.49
C SER A 13 4.76 4.04 17.04
N SER A 14 3.81 3.39 16.35
CA SER A 14 3.51 3.69 14.95
C SER A 14 2.01 3.84 14.72
N SER A 15 1.64 4.83 13.92
CA SER A 15 0.28 4.97 13.40
C SER A 15 -0.06 3.89 12.35
N CYS A 16 0.95 3.18 11.84
CA CYS A 16 0.82 2.24 10.73
C CYS A 16 0.89 0.78 11.17
N TYR A 17 0.12 -0.06 10.48
CA TYR A 17 0.27 -1.50 10.57
C TYR A 17 1.56 -1.98 9.91
N HIS A 18 2.09 -3.09 10.41
CA HIS A 18 3.29 -3.76 9.96
C HIS A 18 2.96 -5.21 9.60
N PHE A 19 3.55 -5.67 8.51
CA PHE A 19 3.61 -7.07 8.15
C PHE A 19 4.76 -7.74 8.90
N ARG A 20 4.50 -8.88 9.52
CA ARG A 20 5.49 -9.72 10.19
C ARG A 20 5.58 -11.07 9.46
N SER A 21 6.77 -11.39 8.97
CA SER A 21 7.07 -12.70 8.39
C SER A 21 7.97 -13.50 9.32
N VAL A 22 7.68 -14.80 9.43
CA VAL A 22 8.54 -15.76 10.14
C VAL A 22 9.45 -16.40 9.11
N ILE A 23 10.75 -16.42 9.41
CA ILE A 23 11.78 -17.00 8.54
C ILE A 23 11.76 -18.53 8.72
N PRO A 24 11.76 -19.33 7.64
CA PRO A 24 11.89 -20.78 7.72
C PRO A 24 13.16 -21.19 8.46
N LYS A 25 13.09 -22.24 9.29
CA LYS A 25 14.20 -22.67 10.16
C LYS A 25 15.53 -22.84 9.42
N ASP A 26 15.46 -23.35 8.20
CA ASP A 26 16.64 -23.63 7.36
C ASP A 26 17.37 -22.34 6.95
N LEU A 27 16.63 -21.24 6.83
CA LEU A 27 17.17 -19.91 6.49
C LEU A 27 17.51 -19.07 7.72
N VAL A 28 17.13 -19.50 8.93
CA VAL A 28 17.49 -18.78 10.17
C VAL A 28 19.00 -18.80 10.38
N ALA A 29 19.68 -19.89 10.02
CA ALA A 29 21.12 -20.02 10.16
C ALA A 29 21.89 -19.00 9.29
N SER A 30 21.45 -18.79 8.04
CA SER A 30 22.06 -17.83 7.13
C SER A 30 21.67 -16.38 7.45
N LEU A 31 20.39 -16.14 7.76
CA LEU A 31 19.85 -14.79 7.96
C LEU A 31 20.01 -14.26 9.39
N LYS A 32 20.43 -15.10 10.35
CA LYS A 32 20.65 -14.78 11.77
C LYS A 32 19.44 -14.17 12.49
N GLN A 33 18.25 -14.26 11.90
CA GLN A 33 17.00 -13.76 12.47
C GLN A 33 15.90 -14.81 12.27
N THR A 34 14.93 -14.84 13.19
CA THR A 34 13.78 -15.75 13.15
C THR A 34 12.54 -15.13 12.53
N GLN A 35 12.48 -13.81 12.50
CA GLN A 35 11.36 -13.05 11.97
C GLN A 35 11.82 -11.65 11.56
N PHE A 36 11.05 -11.02 10.68
CA PHE A 36 11.23 -9.61 10.36
C PHE A 36 9.89 -8.90 10.23
N GLN A 37 9.95 -7.56 10.24
CA GLN A 37 8.79 -6.70 10.05
C GLN A 37 9.01 -5.70 8.92
N ILE A 38 7.93 -5.39 8.19
CA ILE A 38 7.89 -4.38 7.13
C ILE A 38 6.66 -3.49 7.39
N SER A 39 6.85 -2.17 7.42
CA SER A 39 5.72 -1.23 7.51
C SER A 39 4.84 -1.34 6.28
N LEU A 40 3.53 -1.42 6.49
CA LEU A 40 2.54 -1.46 5.42
C LEU A 40 2.14 -0.07 4.94
N LYS A 41 2.73 0.99 5.52
CA LYS A 41 2.45 2.41 5.19
C LYS A 41 0.96 2.77 5.25
N THR A 42 0.18 2.12 6.10
CA THR A 42 -1.25 2.42 6.28
C THR A 42 -1.69 2.13 7.70
N GLY A 43 -2.48 3.04 8.26
CA GLY A 43 -3.19 2.87 9.53
C GLY A 43 -4.57 2.23 9.37
N ILE A 44 -5.00 1.92 8.13
CA ILE A 44 -6.33 1.38 7.83
C ILE A 44 -6.25 -0.15 7.81
N PHE A 45 -6.99 -0.81 8.71
CA PHE A 45 -6.91 -2.26 8.91
C PHE A 45 -7.23 -3.06 7.63
N ARG A 46 -8.25 -2.66 6.86
CA ARG A 46 -8.65 -3.36 5.62
C ARG A 46 -7.53 -3.36 4.57
N GLN A 47 -6.94 -2.19 4.31
CA GLN A 47 -5.81 -2.06 3.39
C GLN A 47 -4.58 -2.80 3.91
N ALA A 48 -4.31 -2.69 5.21
CA ALA A 48 -3.19 -3.39 5.84
C ALA A 48 -3.31 -4.91 5.69
N ARG A 49 -4.51 -5.46 5.90
CA ARG A 49 -4.77 -6.89 5.72
C ARG A 49 -4.53 -7.35 4.29
N GLN A 50 -5.02 -6.60 3.30
CA GLN A 50 -4.77 -6.91 1.88
C GLN A 50 -3.28 -6.88 1.55
N ARG A 51 -2.58 -5.80 1.91
CA ARG A 51 -1.13 -5.66 1.68
C ARG A 51 -0.34 -6.77 2.38
N ALA A 52 -0.71 -7.14 3.61
CA ALA A 52 -0.08 -8.22 4.35
C ALA A 52 -0.30 -9.60 3.69
N SER A 53 -1.48 -9.85 3.13
CA SER A 53 -1.76 -11.10 2.40
C SER A 53 -0.89 -11.23 1.15
N VAL A 54 -0.73 -10.14 0.38
CA VAL A 54 0.15 -10.11 -0.80
C VAL A 54 1.61 -10.36 -0.39
N LEU A 55 2.10 -9.64 0.62
CA LEU A 55 3.45 -9.83 1.14
C LEU A 55 3.69 -11.23 1.71
N SER A 56 2.68 -11.85 2.32
CA SER A 56 2.80 -13.22 2.82
C SER A 56 3.02 -14.23 1.69
N LEU A 57 2.34 -14.04 0.56
CA LEU A 57 2.53 -14.92 -0.60
C LEU A 57 3.92 -14.70 -1.20
N LEU A 58 4.30 -13.44 -1.41
CA LEU A 58 5.61 -13.08 -1.96
C LEU A 58 6.78 -13.54 -1.09
N ALA A 59 6.66 -13.40 0.23
CA ALA A 59 7.69 -13.88 1.15
C ALA A 59 7.83 -15.40 1.08
N LYS A 60 6.70 -16.12 0.98
CA LYS A 60 6.70 -17.58 0.84
C LYS A 60 7.38 -18.01 -0.46
N THR A 61 7.02 -17.40 -1.58
CA THR A 61 7.65 -17.72 -2.88
C THR A 61 9.14 -17.38 -2.87
N LEU A 62 9.55 -16.24 -2.30
CA LEU A 62 10.95 -15.88 -2.14
C LEU A 62 11.73 -16.93 -1.34
N PHE A 63 11.18 -17.39 -0.22
CA PHE A 63 11.85 -18.40 0.59
C PHE A 63 11.96 -19.75 -0.14
N GLU A 64 10.91 -20.16 -0.86
CA GLU A 64 10.94 -21.38 -1.68
C GLU A 64 12.01 -21.28 -2.78
N THR A 65 12.11 -20.14 -3.47
CA THR A 65 13.15 -19.89 -4.47
C THR A 65 14.55 -19.92 -3.85
N ILE A 66 14.77 -19.28 -2.71
CA ILE A 66 16.08 -19.30 -2.01
C ILE A 66 16.46 -20.72 -1.57
N GLN A 67 15.48 -21.56 -1.20
CA GLN A 67 15.73 -22.94 -0.83
C GLN A 67 16.04 -23.85 -2.04
N GLN A 68 15.42 -23.59 -3.20
CA GLN A 68 15.63 -24.38 -4.42
C GLN A 68 16.89 -23.95 -5.18
N ASP A 69 17.20 -22.66 -5.22
CA ASP A 69 18.30 -22.09 -5.97
C ASP A 69 19.49 -21.74 -5.06
N SER A 70 20.55 -22.56 -5.10
CA SER A 70 21.76 -22.29 -4.30
C SER A 70 22.47 -20.98 -4.67
N SER A 71 22.22 -20.43 -5.87
CA SER A 71 22.73 -19.13 -6.29
C SER A 71 22.09 -17.97 -5.51
N MET A 72 20.86 -18.13 -5.03
CA MET A 72 20.12 -17.14 -4.24
C MET A 72 20.30 -17.33 -2.73
N ALA A 73 21.01 -18.38 -2.30
CA ALA A 73 21.26 -18.67 -0.88
C ALA A 73 22.06 -17.58 -0.16
N ASN A 74 22.77 -16.71 -0.90
CA ASN A 74 23.55 -15.60 -0.35
C ASN A 74 22.75 -14.31 -0.16
N LEU A 75 21.45 -14.28 -0.50
CA LEU A 75 20.62 -13.10 -0.28
C LEU A 75 20.57 -12.75 1.21
N SER A 76 20.99 -11.53 1.51
CA SER A 76 20.92 -10.97 2.85
C SER A 76 19.47 -10.66 3.23
N LEU A 77 19.21 -10.62 4.53
CA LEU A 77 17.89 -10.24 5.03
C LEU A 77 17.47 -8.83 4.58
N ASN A 78 18.44 -7.93 4.41
CA ASN A 78 18.16 -6.58 3.94
C ASN A 78 17.71 -6.58 2.48
N GLU A 79 18.32 -7.39 1.61
CA GLU A 79 17.88 -7.55 0.23
C GLU A 79 16.47 -8.13 0.15
N ILE A 80 16.16 -9.17 0.94
CA ILE A 80 14.80 -9.73 1.02
C ILE A 80 13.79 -8.65 1.42
N LYS A 81 14.11 -7.83 2.43
CA LYS A 81 13.25 -6.71 2.85
C LYS A 81 13.11 -5.66 1.74
N THR A 82 14.17 -5.37 1.00
CA THR A 82 14.15 -4.41 -0.09
C THR A 82 13.29 -4.89 -1.26
N ILE A 83 13.41 -6.16 -1.66
CA ILE A 83 12.56 -6.77 -2.69
C ILE A 83 11.08 -6.69 -2.27
N LEU A 84 10.76 -7.11 -1.05
CA LEU A 84 9.39 -7.07 -0.53
C LEU A 84 8.84 -5.64 -0.42
N LYS A 85 9.68 -4.65 -0.07
CA LYS A 85 9.28 -3.24 -0.04
C LYS A 85 9.03 -2.68 -1.43
N ALA A 86 9.89 -3.00 -2.40
CA ALA A 86 9.73 -2.56 -3.78
C ALA A 86 8.43 -3.11 -4.40
N GLU A 87 8.15 -4.40 -4.17
CA GLU A 87 6.92 -5.03 -4.66
C GLU A 87 5.67 -4.46 -3.95
N LEU A 88 5.76 -4.15 -2.65
CA LEU A 88 4.70 -3.45 -1.94
C LEU A 88 4.45 -2.05 -2.52
N GLU A 89 5.50 -1.30 -2.80
CA GLU A 89 5.38 0.05 -3.38
C GLU A 89 4.74 0.02 -4.75
N LYS A 90 5.14 -0.94 -5.59
CA LYS A 90 4.51 -1.20 -6.89
C LYS A 90 3.03 -1.54 -6.75
N TYR A 91 2.68 -2.48 -5.87
CA TYR A 91 1.29 -2.85 -5.62
C TYR A 91 0.44 -1.67 -5.12
N VAL A 92 0.99 -0.82 -4.25
CA VAL A 92 0.29 0.38 -3.75
C VAL A 92 0.10 1.40 -4.86
N LEU A 93 1.10 1.61 -5.72
CA LEU A 93 1.01 2.50 -6.86
C LEU A 93 -0.09 2.03 -7.83
N GLU A 94 -0.05 0.77 -8.24
CA GLU A 94 -1.05 0.17 -9.14
C GLU A 94 -2.46 0.23 -8.55
N SER A 95 -2.62 -0.12 -7.26
CA SER A 95 -3.92 -0.06 -6.58
C SER A 95 -4.50 1.36 -6.50
N ASN A 96 -3.63 2.37 -6.35
CA ASN A 96 -4.05 3.77 -6.32
C ASN A 96 -4.40 4.27 -7.73
N GLU A 97 -3.61 3.91 -8.74
CA GLU A 97 -3.92 4.23 -10.14
C GLU A 97 -5.25 3.62 -10.58
N ASP A 98 -5.53 2.38 -10.18
CA ASP A 98 -6.80 1.74 -10.47
C ASP A 98 -7.96 2.39 -9.71
N MET A 99 -7.77 2.85 -8.46
CA MET A 99 -8.77 3.69 -7.79
C MET A 99 -9.01 5.03 -8.50
N LEU A 100 -7.99 5.67 -9.07
CA LEU A 100 -8.13 6.91 -9.84
C LEU A 100 -8.84 6.68 -11.19
N LYS A 101 -8.64 5.52 -11.81
CA LYS A 101 -9.37 5.09 -13.01
C LYS A 101 -10.85 4.79 -12.72
N ILE A 102 -11.17 4.39 -11.49
CA ILE A 102 -12.55 4.19 -11.00
C ILE A 102 -13.10 5.52 -10.43
N ASN A 103 -12.66 6.69 -10.92
CA ASN A 103 -13.43 7.90 -10.67
C ASN A 103 -14.77 7.77 -11.42
N PRO A 104 -15.92 7.69 -10.73
CA PRO A 104 -17.22 7.48 -11.37
C PRO A 104 -17.66 8.67 -12.23
N TYR A 105 -17.01 9.82 -12.06
CA TYR A 105 -17.27 11.01 -12.85
C TYR A 105 -16.40 11.00 -14.11
N SER A 106 -17.05 11.02 -15.26
CA SER A 106 -16.34 11.24 -16.52
C SER A 106 -15.68 12.62 -16.50
N LYS A 107 -14.51 12.75 -17.13
CA LYS A 107 -13.79 14.03 -17.24
C LYS A 107 -14.70 15.16 -17.74
N LYS A 108 -15.67 14.84 -18.61
CA LYS A 108 -16.66 15.78 -19.14
C LYS A 108 -17.64 16.29 -18.08
N GLU A 109 -18.20 15.41 -17.24
CA GLU A 109 -19.13 15.82 -16.17
C GLU A 109 -18.45 16.76 -15.16
N VAL A 110 -17.18 16.49 -14.84
CA VAL A 110 -16.39 17.38 -13.96
C VAL A 110 -16.14 18.74 -14.62
N GLU A 111 -15.83 18.77 -15.92
CA GLU A 111 -15.62 20.01 -16.67
C GLU A 111 -16.92 20.84 -16.77
N GLU A 112 -18.06 20.21 -17.03
CA GLU A 112 -19.37 20.85 -17.08
C GLU A 112 -19.78 21.45 -15.73
N GLU A 113 -19.54 20.75 -14.62
CA GLU A 113 -19.86 21.25 -13.28
C GLU A 113 -18.94 22.40 -12.84
N ILE A 114 -17.65 22.35 -13.24
CA ILE A 114 -16.72 23.47 -13.07
C ILE A 114 -17.16 24.70 -13.89
N GLU A 115 -17.67 24.49 -15.10
CA GLU A 115 -18.14 25.58 -15.95
C GLU A 115 -19.45 26.19 -15.44
N PHE A 116 -20.37 25.36 -14.95
CA PHE A 116 -21.60 25.80 -14.31
C PHE A 116 -21.33 26.64 -13.05
N THR A 117 -20.43 26.19 -12.19
CA THR A 117 -20.05 26.94 -10.98
C THR A 117 -19.33 28.27 -11.28
N LYS A 118 -18.48 28.31 -12.32
CA LYS A 118 -17.88 29.56 -12.83
C LYS A 118 -18.96 30.52 -13.32
N THR A 119 -19.94 30.00 -14.06
CA THR A 119 -21.06 30.80 -14.61
C THR A 119 -21.90 31.40 -13.49
N LEU A 120 -22.29 30.59 -12.50
CA LEU A 120 -23.00 31.07 -11.31
C LEU A 120 -22.22 32.17 -10.59
N LYS A 121 -20.92 31.96 -10.34
CA LYS A 121 -20.08 32.94 -9.65
C LYS A 121 -19.98 34.27 -10.38
N ASN A 122 -19.95 34.25 -11.72
CA ASN A 122 -19.95 35.46 -12.53
C ASN A 122 -21.30 36.18 -12.48
N LEU A 123 -22.42 35.45 -12.54
CA LEU A 123 -23.76 36.03 -12.39
C LEU A 123 -23.94 36.72 -11.03
N TYR A 124 -23.49 36.09 -9.95
CA TYR A 124 -23.53 36.70 -8.61
C TYR A 124 -22.67 37.97 -8.51
N ARG A 125 -21.54 38.03 -9.22
CA ARG A 125 -20.68 39.22 -9.23
C ARG A 125 -21.32 40.39 -9.98
N LEU A 126 -21.94 40.12 -11.13
CA LEU A 126 -22.66 41.13 -11.93
C LEU A 126 -23.88 41.69 -11.18
N GLY A 127 -24.55 40.86 -10.38
CA GLY A 127 -25.66 41.30 -9.52
C GLY A 127 -25.25 42.13 -8.31
N LEU A 128 -23.96 42.15 -7.94
CA LEU A 128 -23.43 42.99 -6.87
C LEU A 128 -22.89 44.34 -7.37
N GLU A 129 -22.56 44.46 -8.67
CA GLU A 129 -22.07 45.70 -9.28
C GLU A 129 -23.21 46.65 -9.75
N SER A 130 -24.47 46.24 -9.61
CA SER A 130 -25.67 47.03 -10.01
C SER A 130 -26.38 47.71 -8.82
N GLY A 131 -25.72 47.76 -7.66
CA GLY A 131 -26.33 48.20 -6.40
C GLY A 131 -25.67 49.40 -5.71
N ASP A 132 -25.02 50.30 -6.45
CA ASP A 132 -24.55 51.59 -5.93
C ASP A 132 -25.07 52.73 -6.84
N GLU A 133 -26.30 53.20 -6.58
CA GLU A 133 -26.79 54.56 -6.95
C GLU A 133 -26.49 55.54 -5.81
#